data_AF-A0A497CW56-F1
#
_entry.id   AF-A0A497CW56-F1
#
_cell.length_a   1.000
_cell.length_b   1.000
_cell.length_c   1.000
_cell.angle_alpha   90.00
_cell.angle_beta   90.00
_cell.angle_gamma   90.00
#
_symmetry.space_group_name_H-M   'P 1'
#
loop_
_entity.id
_entity.type
_entity.pdbx_description
1 polymer ?
#
loop_
_entity_poly.entity_id
_entity_poly.type
_entity_poly.pdbx_seq_one_letter_code
_entity_poly.pdbx_strand_id
1 'polypeptide(L)'
;IGGDLGYTNDPTELVVFQELELVDRRVLKLILRVHMEHVAYPHIAQAIALLDRYYTATGIGVDNGGNGLAVVQELHTLNKYKDLQLDGRLRGYDFGGMTTLAVRDGKEVRKRTKEFMTSLINGALQRRQIVFPAEDLELEDQFTTHTYTLRDGRVVYSKGNDHIIDAVRCALLAREQANLDQVGEETVSLIPVLTDPVFI
;
A
#
# COMPACT_ATOMS: atom_id res chain seq x y z
N ILE A 1 -4.58 -0.81 4.75
CA ILE A 1 -4.39 -2.27 4.81
C ILE A 1 -3.55 -2.68 3.61
N GLY A 2 -2.64 -3.64 3.76
CA GLY A 2 -1.89 -4.25 2.67
C GLY A 2 -1.99 -5.76 2.73
N GLY A 3 -1.97 -6.43 1.58
CA GLY A 3 -2.02 -7.88 1.51
C GLY A 3 -1.13 -8.46 0.41
N ASP A 4 -0.40 -9.52 0.75
CA ASP A 4 0.17 -10.46 -0.20
C ASP A 4 -0.53 -11.81 -0.02
N LEU A 5 -1.15 -12.35 -1.08
CA LEU A 5 -2.15 -13.41 -0.97
C LEU A 5 -1.67 -14.73 -1.60
N GLY A 6 -1.29 -15.67 -0.74
CA GLY A 6 -0.98 -17.06 -1.09
C GLY A 6 -2.06 -18.07 -0.68
N TYR A 7 -1.85 -19.35 -1.04
CA TYR A 7 -2.74 -20.45 -0.65
C TYR A 7 -2.03 -21.80 -0.52
N THR A 8 -1.26 -22.20 -1.52
CA THR A 8 -0.56 -23.50 -1.51
C THR A 8 0.76 -23.39 -0.76
N ASN A 9 1.85 -23.09 -1.46
CA ASN A 9 3.19 -23.04 -0.89
C ASN A 9 3.49 -21.69 -0.23
N ASP A 10 2.79 -20.65 -0.69
CA ASP A 10 2.96 -19.28 -0.19
C ASP A 10 1.82 -18.99 0.81
N PRO A 11 2.11 -18.39 1.98
CA PRO A 11 1.10 -17.93 2.92
C PRO A 11 0.38 -16.67 2.41
N THR A 12 -0.72 -16.33 3.06
CA THR A 12 -1.28 -14.98 2.98
C THR A 12 -0.82 -14.16 4.16
N GLU A 13 -0.31 -12.95 3.90
CA GLU A 13 0.04 -11.94 4.89
C GLU A 13 -0.86 -10.72 4.71
N LEU A 14 -1.56 -10.32 5.77
CA LEU A 14 -2.30 -9.05 5.82
C LEU A 14 -1.70 -8.15 6.89
N VAL A 15 -1.50 -6.89 6.56
CA VAL A 15 -0.97 -5.87 7.47
C VAL A 15 -1.93 -4.68 7.60
N VAL A 16 -2.14 -4.22 8.82
CA VAL A 16 -2.96 -3.04 9.13
C VAL A 16 -2.08 -1.96 9.75
N PHE A 17 -1.97 -0.84 9.04
CA PHE A 17 -1.31 0.35 9.55
C PHE A 17 -2.34 1.34 10.06
N GLN A 18 -2.02 1.99 11.18
CA GLN A 18 -2.71 3.15 11.69
C GLN A 18 -1.83 4.38 11.51
N GLU A 19 -2.38 5.45 10.94
CA GLU A 19 -1.70 6.74 10.88
C GLU A 19 -1.91 7.49 12.20
N LEU A 20 -0.80 7.88 12.83
CA LEU A 20 -0.75 8.63 14.07
C LEU A 20 -0.20 10.02 13.77
N GLU A 21 -0.97 11.05 14.13
CA GLU A 21 -0.53 12.43 14.03
C GLU A 21 0.14 12.84 15.36
N LEU A 22 1.47 12.97 15.31
CA LEU A 22 2.27 13.52 16.39
C LEU A 22 2.52 15.00 16.10
N VAL A 23 2.84 15.78 17.13
CA VAL A 23 3.00 17.25 17.07
C VAL A 23 3.81 17.72 15.86
N ASP A 24 4.91 17.04 15.54
CA ASP A 24 5.82 17.46 14.46
C ASP A 24 5.85 16.49 13.25
N ARG A 25 5.08 15.40 13.28
CA ARG A 25 5.13 14.38 12.21
C ARG A 25 3.95 13.42 12.21
N ARG A 26 3.62 12.92 11.01
CA ARG A 26 2.75 11.75 10.83
C ARG A 26 3.58 10.46 10.81
N VAL A 27 3.10 9.44 11.50
CA VAL A 27 3.76 8.13 11.62
C VAL A 27 2.76 7.02 11.29
N LEU A 28 3.17 6.06 10.48
CA LEU A 28 2.43 4.83 10.21
C LEU A 28 2.87 3.75 11.18
N LYS A 29 2.00 3.35 12.09
CA LYS A 29 2.25 2.24 13.02
C LYS A 29 1.60 0.97 12.50
N LEU A 30 2.36 -0.10 12.32
CA LEU A 30 1.79 -1.44 12.10
C LEU A 30 1.14 -1.89 13.40
N ILE A 31 -0.18 -2.08 13.39
CA ILE A 31 -0.98 -2.41 14.58
C ILE A 31 -1.48 -3.85 14.58
N LEU A 32 -1.48 -4.51 13.42
CA LEU A 32 -1.90 -5.91 13.27
C LEU A 32 -1.22 -6.52 12.05
N ARG A 33 -0.70 -7.73 12.22
CA ARG A 33 -0.34 -8.65 11.15
C ARG A 33 -1.21 -9.91 11.28
N VAL A 34 -1.74 -10.40 10.17
CA VAL A 34 -2.50 -11.64 10.10
C VAL A 34 -1.81 -12.56 9.11
N HIS A 35 -1.31 -13.67 9.62
CA HIS A 35 -0.70 -14.75 8.85
C HIS A 35 -1.71 -15.88 8.64
N MET A 36 -1.83 -16.38 7.42
CA MET A 36 -2.78 -17.42 7.03
C MET A 36 -2.15 -18.43 6.08
N GLU A 37 -2.12 -19.70 6.49
CA GLU A 37 -1.67 -20.82 5.64
C GLU A 37 -2.87 -21.64 5.17
N HIS A 38 -2.90 -22.00 3.89
CA HIS A 38 -3.94 -22.88 3.32
C HIS A 38 -5.39 -22.39 3.49
N VAL A 39 -5.59 -21.08 3.58
CA VAL A 39 -6.92 -20.47 3.72
C VAL A 39 -7.52 -20.19 2.34
N ALA A 40 -8.70 -20.75 2.07
CA ALA A 40 -9.35 -20.56 0.78
C ALA A 40 -9.71 -19.08 0.51
N TYR A 41 -9.60 -18.66 -0.75
CA TYR A 41 -9.77 -17.26 -1.18
C TYR A 41 -11.04 -16.55 -0.67
N PRO A 42 -12.22 -17.20 -0.64
CA PRO A 42 -13.42 -16.56 -0.09
C PRO A 42 -13.29 -16.17 1.39
N HIS A 43 -12.50 -16.93 2.16
CA HIS A 43 -12.24 -16.61 3.57
C HIS A 43 -11.18 -15.51 3.71
N ILE A 44 -10.21 -15.42 2.78
CA ILE A 44 -9.28 -14.30 2.71
C ILE A 44 -10.06 -13.00 2.41
N ALA A 45 -11.00 -13.03 1.45
CA ALA A 45 -11.88 -11.91 1.17
C ALA A 45 -12.72 -11.51 2.40
N GLN A 46 -13.26 -12.50 3.13
CA GLN A 46 -13.98 -12.24 4.39
C GLN A 46 -13.08 -11.61 5.46
N ALA A 47 -11.83 -12.05 5.58
CA ALA A 47 -10.87 -11.48 6.51
C ALA A 47 -10.59 -10.00 6.19
N ILE A 48 -10.32 -9.67 4.92
CA ILE A 48 -10.14 -8.28 4.48
C ILE A 48 -11.40 -7.45 4.75
N ALA A 49 -12.59 -7.98 4.45
CA ALA A 49 -13.86 -7.32 4.72
C ALA A 49 -14.08 -7.07 6.22
N LEU A 50 -13.71 -8.01 7.09
CA LEU A 50 -13.81 -7.86 8.54
C LEU A 50 -12.84 -6.79 9.06
N LEU A 51 -11.59 -6.80 8.58
CA LEU A 51 -10.60 -5.78 8.90
C LEU A 51 -11.07 -4.40 8.46
N ASP A 52 -11.64 -4.27 7.26
CA ASP A 52 -12.19 -3.00 6.78
C ASP A 52 -13.38 -2.53 7.64
N ARG A 53 -14.30 -3.43 8.01
CA ARG A 53 -15.42 -3.07 8.91
C ARG A 53 -14.96 -2.60 10.28
N TYR A 54 -13.92 -3.22 10.82
CA TYR A 54 -13.43 -2.89 12.16
C TYR A 54 -12.58 -1.61 12.16
N TYR A 55 -11.70 -1.45 11.18
CA TYR A 55 -10.73 -0.33 11.15
C TYR A 55 -11.15 0.82 10.23
N THR A 56 -12.18 0.65 9.41
CA THR A 56 -12.64 1.63 8.40
C THR A 56 -11.46 2.12 7.54
N ALA A 57 -10.84 1.21 6.79
CA ALA A 57 -9.55 1.46 6.18
C ALA A 57 -9.60 2.61 5.15
N THR A 58 -8.69 3.57 5.22
CA THR A 58 -8.63 4.65 4.21
C THR A 58 -8.17 4.15 2.84
N GLY A 59 -7.44 3.03 2.81
CA GLY A 59 -7.01 2.37 1.58
C GLY A 59 -6.60 0.92 1.83
N ILE A 60 -6.82 0.08 0.83
CA ILE A 60 -6.52 -1.36 0.84
C ILE A 60 -5.75 -1.69 -0.44
N GLY A 61 -4.52 -2.14 -0.28
CA GLY A 61 -3.68 -2.63 -1.37
C GLY A 61 -3.55 -4.15 -1.32
N VAL A 62 -3.63 -4.82 -2.46
CA VAL A 62 -3.45 -6.27 -2.56
C VAL A 62 -2.55 -6.59 -3.74
N ASP A 63 -1.60 -7.53 -3.62
CA ASP A 63 -0.87 -8.03 -4.79
C ASP A 63 -1.84 -8.82 -5.69
N ASN A 64 -1.91 -8.49 -6.98
CA ASN A 64 -2.71 -9.23 -7.96
C ASN A 64 -2.04 -10.54 -8.39
N GLY A 65 -0.79 -10.78 -8.01
CA GLY A 65 -0.08 -12.03 -8.22
C GLY A 65 -0.91 -13.25 -7.79
N GLY A 66 -0.83 -14.32 -8.59
CA GLY A 66 -1.53 -15.57 -8.32
C GLY A 66 -3.05 -15.38 -8.21
N ASN A 67 -3.56 -15.44 -6.97
CA ASN A 67 -4.98 -15.45 -6.67
C ASN A 67 -5.52 -14.10 -6.17
N GLY A 68 -4.65 -13.10 -6.01
CA GLY A 68 -5.05 -11.81 -5.48
C GLY A 68 -6.09 -11.08 -6.34
N LEU A 69 -5.98 -11.21 -7.67
CA LEU A 69 -6.99 -10.70 -8.58
C LEU A 69 -8.39 -11.26 -8.31
N ALA A 70 -8.49 -12.57 -7.99
CA ALA A 70 -9.77 -13.20 -7.70
C ALA A 70 -10.38 -12.66 -6.39
N VAL A 71 -9.57 -12.45 -5.36
CA VAL A 71 -10.01 -11.86 -4.09
C VAL A 71 -10.50 -10.42 -4.29
N VAL A 72 -9.75 -9.60 -5.03
CA VAL A 72 -10.15 -8.23 -5.36
C VAL A 72 -11.46 -8.21 -6.14
N GLN A 73 -11.60 -9.06 -7.16
CA GLN A 73 -12.85 -9.19 -7.92
C GLN A 73 -14.01 -9.62 -7.04
N GLU A 74 -13.82 -10.60 -6.14
CA GLU A 74 -14.87 -11.04 -5.22
C GLU A 74 -15.35 -9.88 -4.35
N LEU A 75 -14.41 -9.11 -3.78
CA LEU A 75 -14.68 -7.96 -2.92
C LEU A 75 -15.47 -6.85 -3.62
N HIS A 76 -15.25 -6.61 -4.90
CA HIS A 76 -16.02 -5.61 -5.67
C HIS A 76 -17.37 -6.13 -6.18
N THR A 77 -17.47 -7.42 -6.52
CA THR A 77 -18.61 -7.93 -7.30
C THR A 77 -19.72 -8.54 -6.44
N LEU A 78 -19.38 -9.20 -5.33
CA LEU A 78 -20.37 -9.89 -4.52
C LEU A 78 -21.21 -8.94 -3.67
N ASN A 79 -22.53 -9.10 -3.70
CA ASN A 79 -23.47 -8.25 -2.99
C ASN A 79 -23.19 -8.14 -1.48
N LYS A 80 -22.68 -9.20 -0.84
CA LYS A 80 -22.34 -9.21 0.60
C LYS A 80 -21.27 -8.17 1.01
N TYR A 81 -20.52 -7.63 0.05
CA TYR A 81 -19.47 -6.65 0.27
C TYR A 81 -19.80 -5.25 -0.24
N LYS A 82 -20.93 -5.05 -0.93
CA LYS A 82 -21.30 -3.75 -1.51
C LYS A 82 -21.42 -2.64 -0.46
N ASP A 83 -21.93 -2.98 0.72
CA ASP A 83 -22.07 -2.04 1.84
C ASP A 83 -20.72 -1.52 2.37
N LEU A 84 -19.61 -2.17 2.00
CA LEU A 84 -18.27 -1.70 2.36
C LEU A 84 -17.82 -0.52 1.49
N GLN A 85 -18.44 -0.24 0.34
CA GLN A 85 -18.04 0.89 -0.53
C GLN A 85 -16.51 0.89 -0.81
N LEU A 86 -16.02 -0.24 -1.33
CA LEU A 86 -14.59 -0.46 -1.57
C LEU A 86 -14.07 0.21 -2.83
N ASP A 87 -14.95 0.76 -3.67
CA ASP A 87 -14.56 1.43 -4.91
C ASP A 87 -13.64 2.61 -4.62
N GLY A 88 -12.51 2.68 -5.33
CA GLY A 88 -11.46 3.68 -5.09
C GLY A 88 -10.59 3.41 -3.85
N ARG A 89 -11.08 2.68 -2.84
CA ARG A 89 -10.30 2.32 -1.63
C ARG A 89 -9.54 1.02 -1.77
N LEU A 90 -10.11 0.01 -2.43
CA LEU A 90 -9.48 -1.27 -2.71
C LEU A 90 -8.80 -1.24 -4.08
N ARG A 91 -7.52 -1.60 -4.12
CA ARG A 91 -6.73 -1.66 -5.34
C ARG A 91 -5.88 -2.93 -5.37
N GLY A 92 -5.87 -3.57 -6.54
CA GLY A 92 -4.96 -4.65 -6.86
C GLY A 92 -3.71 -4.13 -7.58
N TYR A 93 -2.54 -4.62 -7.23
CA TYR A 93 -1.25 -4.18 -7.77
C TYR A 93 -0.52 -5.28 -8.52
N ASP A 94 0.00 -4.97 -9.69
CA ASP A 94 0.94 -5.85 -10.39
C ASP A 94 2.38 -5.44 -10.07
N PHE A 95 3.08 -6.27 -9.29
CA PHE A 95 4.46 -6.03 -8.86
C PHE A 95 5.45 -6.04 -10.04
N GLY A 96 5.17 -6.83 -11.07
CA GLY A 96 5.95 -6.88 -12.31
C GLY A 96 5.67 -5.71 -13.26
N GLY A 97 4.61 -4.95 -12.98
CA GLY A 97 4.12 -3.86 -13.80
C GLY A 97 4.81 -2.51 -13.59
N MET A 98 4.14 -1.47 -14.08
CA MET A 98 4.57 -0.08 -14.02
C MET A 98 3.48 0.77 -13.37
N THR A 99 3.84 1.54 -12.35
CA THR A 99 2.97 2.50 -11.66
C THR A 99 3.19 3.90 -12.21
N THR A 100 2.11 4.60 -12.55
CA THR A 100 2.13 6.01 -12.96
C THR A 100 2.16 6.91 -11.73
N LEU A 101 3.15 7.79 -11.63
CA LEU A 101 3.36 8.67 -10.47
C LEU A 101 2.79 10.07 -10.67
N ALA A 102 2.86 10.57 -11.90
CA ALA A 102 2.42 11.90 -12.27
C ALA A 102 2.26 11.99 -13.79
N VAL A 103 1.48 12.96 -14.23
CA VAL A 103 1.46 13.42 -15.62
C VAL A 103 2.11 14.80 -15.65
N ARG A 104 3.25 14.94 -16.33
CA ARG A 104 3.95 16.22 -16.52
C ARG A 104 3.98 16.54 -18.00
N ASP A 105 3.45 17.69 -18.40
CA ASP A 105 3.41 18.14 -19.80
C ASP A 105 2.80 17.10 -20.76
N GLY A 106 1.72 16.43 -20.32
CA GLY A 106 1.06 15.36 -21.07
C GLY A 106 1.84 14.03 -21.16
N LYS A 107 2.99 13.91 -20.48
CA LYS A 107 3.78 12.68 -20.39
C LYS A 107 3.63 12.03 -19.03
N GLU A 108 3.25 10.75 -19.04
CA GLU A 108 3.22 9.94 -17.83
C GLU A 108 4.63 9.63 -17.34
N VAL A 109 4.91 9.99 -16.09
CA VAL A 109 6.11 9.55 -15.39
C VAL A 109 5.77 8.22 -14.71
N ARG A 110 6.32 7.13 -15.26
CA ARG A 110 6.09 5.77 -14.75
C ARG A 110 7.34 5.19 -14.10
N LYS A 111 7.17 4.44 -13.02
CA LYS A 111 8.22 3.63 -12.39
C LYS A 111 7.80 2.18 -12.28
N ARG A 112 8.78 1.27 -12.21
CA ARG A 112 8.50 -0.14 -11.91
C ARG A 112 7.84 -0.24 -10.54
N THR A 113 6.73 -0.99 -10.47
CA THR A 113 5.89 -1.05 -9.28
C THR A 113 6.66 -1.54 -8.05
N LYS A 114 7.31 -2.72 -8.11
CA LYS A 114 8.05 -3.28 -6.97
C LYS A 114 9.23 -2.39 -6.51
N GLU A 115 9.93 -1.74 -7.44
CA GLU A 115 11.00 -0.78 -7.10
C GLU A 115 10.45 0.48 -6.42
N PHE A 116 9.34 1.03 -6.94
CA PHE A 116 8.70 2.20 -6.37
C PHE A 116 8.18 1.92 -4.95
N MET A 117 7.45 0.83 -4.76
CA MET A 117 6.95 0.40 -3.44
C MET A 117 8.10 0.23 -2.43
N THR A 118 9.22 -0.37 -2.85
CA THR A 118 10.41 -0.50 -2.00
C THR A 118 11.01 0.86 -1.66
N SER A 119 11.01 1.82 -2.59
CA SER A 119 11.47 3.19 -2.31
C SER A 119 10.58 3.92 -1.30
N LEU A 120 9.26 3.65 -1.28
CA LEU A 120 8.35 4.19 -0.27
C LEU A 120 8.70 3.68 1.13
N ILE A 121 8.93 2.37 1.26
CA ILE A 121 9.38 1.75 2.52
C ILE A 121 10.68 2.38 3.01
N ASN A 122 11.70 2.41 2.15
CA ASN A 122 13.01 2.97 2.51
C ASN A 122 12.91 4.44 2.91
N GLY A 123 12.14 5.25 2.18
CA GLY A 123 11.91 6.64 2.53
C GLY A 123 11.21 6.80 3.88
N ALA A 124 10.20 5.98 4.17
CA ALA A 124 9.49 6.01 5.45
C ALA A 124 10.40 5.60 6.61
N LEU A 125 11.25 4.58 6.44
CA LEU A 125 12.23 4.16 7.43
C LEU A 125 13.27 5.24 7.71
N GLN A 126 13.87 5.82 6.66
CA GLN A 126 14.87 6.88 6.78
C GLN A 126 14.32 8.11 7.51
N ARG A 127 13.07 8.48 7.25
CA ARG A 127 12.37 9.59 7.93
C ARG A 127 11.77 9.22 9.28
N ARG A 128 11.92 7.97 9.73
CA ARG A 128 11.31 7.45 10.97
C ARG A 128 9.79 7.67 11.02
N GLN A 129 9.14 7.47 9.87
CA GLN A 129 7.70 7.65 9.64
C GLN A 129 6.94 6.32 9.62
N ILE A 130 7.62 5.20 9.81
CA ILE A 130 7.00 3.88 9.95
C ILE A 130 7.51 3.22 11.23
N VAL A 131 6.60 2.56 11.95
CA VAL A 131 6.87 1.87 13.21
C VAL A 131 6.34 0.45 13.09
N PHE A 132 7.22 -0.52 13.35
CA PHE A 132 6.90 -1.94 13.40
C PHE A 132 6.80 -2.44 14.85
N PRO A 133 6.03 -3.50 15.13
CA PRO A 133 6.02 -4.17 16.43
C PRO A 133 7.41 -4.74 16.74
N ALA A 134 7.86 -4.60 17.98
CA ALA A 134 9.19 -5.05 18.40
C ALA A 134 9.27 -6.57 18.60
N GLU A 135 8.12 -7.20 18.82
CA GLU A 135 8.00 -8.63 19.13
C GLU A 135 7.80 -9.50 17.88
N ASP A 136 7.67 -8.92 16.68
CA ASP A 136 7.45 -9.64 15.43
C ASP A 136 8.78 -9.99 14.74
N LEU A 137 9.36 -11.12 15.17
CA LEU A 137 10.67 -11.57 14.70
C LEU A 137 10.69 -11.95 13.22
N GLU A 138 9.58 -12.42 12.65
CA GLU A 138 9.48 -12.74 11.21
C GLU A 138 9.52 -11.49 10.35
N LEU A 139 8.85 -10.42 10.80
CA LEU A 139 8.93 -9.13 10.14
C LEU A 139 10.37 -8.60 10.19
N GLU A 140 11.02 -8.64 11.36
CA GLU A 140 12.41 -8.22 11.50
C GLU A 140 13.35 -9.01 10.58
N ASP A 141 13.22 -10.34 10.56
CA ASP A 141 14.02 -11.21 9.71
C ASP A 141 13.85 -10.87 8.22
N GLN A 142 12.61 -10.75 7.73
CA GLN A 142 12.40 -10.37 6.33
C GLN A 142 13.00 -9.00 6.02
N PHE A 143 12.74 -7.98 6.83
CA PHE A 143 13.22 -6.62 6.57
C PHE A 143 14.75 -6.49 6.63
N THR A 144 15.42 -7.32 7.41
CA THR A 144 16.89 -7.29 7.54
C THR A 144 17.61 -8.15 6.51
N THR A 145 16.96 -9.20 6.00
CA THR A 145 17.58 -10.18 5.09
C THR A 145 17.16 -10.03 3.62
N HIS A 146 16.13 -9.23 3.31
CA HIS A 146 15.67 -9.04 1.94
C HIS A 146 16.69 -8.28 1.09
N THR A 147 17.23 -8.96 0.08
CA THR A 147 18.29 -8.43 -0.79
C THR A 147 17.83 -8.29 -2.24
N TYR A 148 18.64 -7.63 -3.06
CA TYR A 148 18.44 -7.58 -4.49
C TYR A 148 19.74 -7.77 -5.26
N THR A 149 19.62 -8.19 -6.51
CA THR A 149 20.72 -8.22 -7.47
C THR A 149 20.46 -7.22 -8.59
N LEU A 150 21.52 -6.64 -9.13
CA LEU A 150 21.46 -5.80 -10.33
C LEU A 150 21.81 -6.66 -11.54
N ARG A 151 20.86 -6.82 -12.46
CA ARG A 151 21.07 -7.49 -13.75
C ARG A 151 20.61 -6.57 -14.87
N ASP A 152 21.51 -6.24 -15.79
CA ASP A 152 21.23 -5.36 -16.95
C ASP A 152 20.58 -4.02 -16.57
N GLY A 153 21.03 -3.43 -15.45
CA GLY A 153 20.48 -2.19 -14.91
C GLY A 153 19.10 -2.33 -14.26
N ARG A 154 18.58 -3.56 -14.10
CA ARG A 154 17.31 -3.87 -13.44
C ARG A 154 17.54 -4.46 -12.06
N VAL A 155 16.71 -4.05 -11.11
CA VAL A 155 16.71 -4.59 -9.75
C VAL A 155 15.86 -5.86 -9.72
N VAL A 156 16.44 -6.97 -9.26
CA VAL A 156 15.74 -8.24 -9.03
C VAL A 156 15.84 -8.60 -7.55
N TYR A 157 14.71 -8.52 -6.85
CA TYR A 157 14.61 -8.83 -5.42
C TYR A 157 14.64 -10.34 -5.16
N SER A 158 15.21 -10.74 -4.02
CA SER A 158 15.18 -12.13 -3.53
C SER A 158 13.75 -12.60 -3.25
N LYS A 159 13.46 -13.87 -3.56
CA LYS A 159 12.13 -14.50 -3.39
C LYS A 159 12.14 -15.57 -2.30
N GLY A 160 10.97 -15.88 -1.74
CA GLY A 160 10.72 -17.07 -0.91
C GLY A 160 10.59 -16.78 0.60
N ASN A 161 10.94 -15.57 1.02
CA ASN A 161 10.65 -15.04 2.36
C ASN A 161 10.41 -13.52 2.22
N ASP A 162 9.48 -13.15 1.33
CA ASP A 162 9.19 -11.75 0.99
C ASP A 162 7.71 -11.34 1.18
N HIS A 163 6.87 -12.24 1.71
CA HIS A 163 5.42 -12.03 1.82
C HIS A 163 5.02 -10.90 2.78
N ILE A 164 5.72 -10.73 3.91
CA ILE A 164 5.43 -9.65 4.86
C ILE A 164 5.83 -8.31 4.23
N ILE A 165 7.00 -8.25 3.58
CA ILE A 165 7.44 -7.04 2.88
C ILE A 165 6.49 -6.73 1.72
N ASP A 166 6.05 -7.73 0.96
CA ASP A 166 5.12 -7.54 -0.16
C ASP A 166 3.74 -7.04 0.34
N ALA A 167 3.25 -7.54 1.49
CA ALA A 167 2.06 -6.98 2.14
C ALA A 167 2.27 -5.51 2.58
N VAL A 168 3.44 -5.16 3.13
CA VAL A 168 3.77 -3.77 3.50
C VAL A 168 3.89 -2.88 2.25
N ARG A 169 4.48 -3.38 1.16
CA ARG A 169 4.56 -2.68 -0.14
C ARG A 169 3.17 -2.31 -0.65
N CYS A 170 2.22 -3.25 -0.58
CA CYS A 170 0.82 -3.01 -0.92
C CYS A 170 0.17 -1.92 -0.06
N ALA A 171 0.38 -1.96 1.27
CA ALA A 171 -0.18 -0.96 2.18
C ALA A 171 0.32 0.46 1.88
N LEU A 172 1.64 0.61 1.68
CA LEU A 172 2.25 1.91 1.44
C LEU A 172 1.86 2.48 0.07
N LEU A 173 1.75 1.64 -0.96
CA LEU A 173 1.31 2.12 -2.27
C LEU A 173 -0.16 2.54 -2.27
N ALA A 174 -1.03 1.80 -1.57
CA ALA A 174 -2.44 2.19 -1.43
C ALA A 174 -2.60 3.56 -0.78
N ARG A 175 -1.80 3.84 0.25
CA ARG A 175 -1.74 5.16 0.89
C ARG A 175 -1.19 6.23 -0.06
N GLU A 176 -0.10 5.95 -0.75
CA GLU A 176 0.52 6.92 -1.65
C GLU A 176 -0.41 7.31 -2.80
N GLN A 177 -1.11 6.33 -3.39
CA GLN A 177 -2.09 6.59 -4.44
C GLN A 177 -3.30 7.37 -3.94
N ALA A 178 -3.77 7.11 -2.72
CA ALA A 178 -4.84 7.94 -2.13
C ALA A 178 -4.41 9.42 -2.03
N ASN A 179 -3.14 9.70 -1.75
CA ASN A 179 -2.60 11.06 -1.76
C ASN A 179 -2.45 11.62 -3.17
N LEU A 180 -1.98 10.82 -4.13
CA LEU A 180 -1.84 11.25 -5.53
C LEU A 180 -3.19 11.57 -6.18
N ASP A 181 -4.22 10.79 -5.89
CA ASP A 181 -5.58 11.02 -6.40
C ASP A 181 -6.16 12.34 -5.86
N GLN A 182 -5.82 12.73 -4.62
CA GLN A 182 -6.19 14.04 -4.05
C GLN A 182 -5.47 15.21 -4.71
N VAL A 183 -4.22 15.02 -5.15
CA VAL A 183 -3.45 16.05 -5.88
C VAL A 183 -3.92 16.19 -7.34
N GLY A 184 -4.63 15.18 -7.86
CA GLY A 184 -5.28 15.22 -9.17
C GLY A 184 -6.58 16.04 -9.21
N GLU A 185 -7.19 16.34 -8.05
CA GLU A 185 -8.19 17.38 -7.94
C GLU A 185 -7.46 18.73 -7.92
N GLU A 186 -7.60 19.53 -8.98
CA GLU A 186 -7.08 20.90 -9.00
C GLU A 186 -7.62 21.66 -7.79
N THR A 187 -6.81 21.76 -6.73
CA THR A 187 -7.13 22.65 -5.64
C THR A 187 -6.89 24.06 -6.15
N VAL A 188 -7.95 24.70 -6.64
CA VAL A 188 -7.93 26.12 -7.01
C VAL A 188 -7.66 26.92 -5.74
N SER A 189 -6.39 27.18 -5.46
CA SER A 189 -5.96 28.04 -4.37
C SER A 189 -6.14 29.50 -4.79
N LEU A 190 -7.32 30.04 -4.52
CA LEU A 190 -7.56 31.47 -4.58
C LEU A 190 -7.02 32.10 -3.29
N ILE A 191 -5.78 32.57 -3.33
CA ILE A 191 -5.23 33.44 -2.28
C ILE A 191 -5.58 34.88 -2.66
N PRO A 192 -6.55 35.55 -1.99
CA PRO A 192 -6.77 36.97 -2.22
C PRO A 192 -5.55 37.74 -1.69
N VAL A 193 -4.77 38.28 -2.63
CA VAL A 193 -3.68 39.21 -2.32
C VAL A 193 -4.31 40.59 -2.09
N LEU A 194 -4.55 40.94 -0.83
CA LEU A 194 -4.88 42.30 -0.42
C LEU A 194 -3.56 43.02 -0.14
N THR A 195 -3.01 43.69 -1.16
CA THR A 195 -1.98 44.70 -0.94
C THR A 195 -2.65 46.05 -0.74
N ASP A 196 -2.23 46.79 0.29
CA ASP A 196 -2.59 48.19 0.46
C ASP A 196 -2.17 49.00 -0.79
N PRO A 197 -2.98 49.97 -1.24
CA PRO A 197 -2.65 50.79 -2.39
C PRO A 197 -1.37 51.59 -2.13
N VAL A 198 -0.44 51.55 -3.09
CA VAL A 198 0.88 52.19 -3.00
C VAL A 198 0.80 53.72 -3.02
N PHE A 199 -0.36 54.30 -3.34
CA PHE A 199 -0.59 55.74 -3.28
C PHE A 199 -1.92 56.05 -2.60
N ILE A 200 -1.84 56.97 -1.63
CA ILE A 200 -2.98 57.65 -0.99
C ILE A 200 -3.31 58.89 -1.81
#